data_AF-A0A350CVE4-F1
#
_entry.id   AF-A0A350CVE4-F1
#
_cell.length_a   1.000
_cell.length_b   1.000
_cell.length_c   1.000
_cell.angle_alpha   90.00
_cell.angle_beta   90.00
_cell.angle_gamma   90.00
#
_symmetry.space_group_name_H-M   'P 1'
#
loop_
_entity.id
_entity.type
_entity.pdbx_description
1 polymer ?
#
loop_
_entity_poly.entity_id
_entity_poly.type
_entity_poly.pdbx_seq_one_letter_code
_entity_poly.pdbx_strand_id
1 'polypeptide(L)'
;MPITDDELASELQRKLDLWLWNGVLWERVHWLVGVIGIASSAIASATAADQGTRVFSVIATACMGVLGFANPQKRSQRYLQAYRLVDTALREYRALLVSRAALLAEHRRAEELLNEGERHDPVPEQH
;
A
#
# COMPACT_ATOMS: atom_id res chain seq x y z
N MET A 1 24.99 -21.87 7.81
CA MET A 1 25.94 -20.82 8.22
C MET A 1 25.17 -19.77 9.00
N PRO A 2 25.68 -19.27 10.14
CA PRO A 2 25.08 -18.11 10.77
C PRO A 2 25.17 -16.92 9.80
N ILE A 3 24.03 -16.30 9.51
CA ILE A 3 23.95 -15.07 8.72
C ILE A 3 24.79 -14.02 9.43
N THR A 4 25.75 -13.43 8.72
CA THR A 4 26.59 -12.34 9.23
C THR A 4 25.74 -11.09 9.49
N ASP A 5 26.16 -10.24 10.42
CA ASP A 5 25.35 -9.07 10.81
C ASP A 5 25.14 -8.08 9.64
N ASP A 6 26.09 -8.04 8.70
CA ASP A 6 26.01 -7.26 7.46
C ASP A 6 25.02 -7.85 6.44
N GLU A 7 24.99 -9.17 6.29
CA GLU A 7 23.98 -9.86 5.45
C GLU A 7 22.56 -9.67 6.01
N LEU A 8 22.42 -9.69 7.34
CA LEU A 8 21.12 -9.47 7.98
C LEU A 8 20.62 -8.04 7.73
N ALA A 9 21.50 -7.05 7.91
CA ALA A 9 21.14 -5.64 7.73
C ALA A 9 20.80 -5.33 6.26
N SER A 10 21.53 -5.90 5.30
CA SER A 10 21.27 -5.71 3.88
C SER A 10 19.96 -6.38 3.42
N GLU A 11 19.65 -7.57 3.93
CA GLU A 11 18.38 -8.25 3.62
C GLU A 11 17.18 -7.49 4.19
N LEU A 12 17.28 -6.99 5.43
CA LEU A 12 16.25 -6.13 6.03
C LEU A 12 16.05 -4.87 5.20
N GLN A 13 17.12 -4.21 4.80
CA GLN A 13 17.02 -2.99 4.00
C GLN A 13 16.38 -3.24 2.63
N ARG A 14 16.71 -4.37 1.98
CA ARG A 14 16.05 -4.81 0.74
C ARG A 14 14.55 -5.01 0.91
N LYS A 15 14.12 -5.63 2.01
CA LYS A 15 12.69 -5.79 2.33
C LYS A 15 11.99 -4.44 2.53
N LEU A 16 12.64 -3.50 3.22
CA LEU A 16 12.12 -2.15 3.42
C LEU A 16 11.89 -1.40 2.10
N ASP A 17 12.84 -1.51 1.16
CA ASP A 17 12.73 -0.87 -0.16
C ASP A 17 11.56 -1.45 -0.96
N LEU A 18 11.35 -2.77 -0.88
CA LEU A 18 10.18 -3.42 -1.49
C LEU A 18 8.86 -2.93 -0.89
N TRP A 19 8.79 -2.74 0.42
CA TRP A 19 7.59 -2.22 1.09
C TRP A 19 7.26 -0.79 0.65
N LEU A 20 8.26 0.09 0.57
CA LEU A 20 8.10 1.44 0.05
C LEU A 20 7.64 1.44 -1.41
N TRP A 21 8.31 0.64 -2.23
CA TRP A 21 8.00 0.55 -3.66
C TRP A 21 6.58 0.05 -3.89
N ASN A 22 6.17 -0.99 -3.17
CA ASN A 22 4.82 -1.55 -3.25
C ASN A 22 3.75 -0.53 -2.81
N GLY A 23 3.99 0.19 -1.72
CA GLY A 23 3.10 1.25 -1.26
C GLY A 23 2.92 2.37 -2.28
N VAL A 24 4.02 2.87 -2.85
CA VAL A 24 3.99 3.95 -3.86
C VAL A 24 3.40 3.48 -5.18
N LEU A 25 3.71 2.26 -5.62
CA LEU A 25 3.14 1.70 -6.85
C LEU A 25 1.63 1.56 -6.72
N TRP A 26 1.14 1.01 -5.61
CA TRP A 26 -0.29 0.85 -5.38
C TRP A 26 -1.02 2.20 -5.41
N GLU A 27 -0.47 3.21 -4.73
CA GLU A 27 -1.02 4.57 -4.74
C GLU A 27 -1.10 5.14 -6.18
N ARG A 28 -0.03 4.98 -6.96
CA ARG A 28 0.03 5.47 -8.35
C ARG A 28 -0.94 4.73 -9.28
N VAL A 29 -0.95 3.40 -9.23
CA VAL A 29 -1.85 2.57 -10.06
C VAL A 29 -3.30 2.90 -9.76
N HIS A 30 -3.63 3.04 -8.48
CA HIS A 30 -4.98 3.35 -8.04
C HIS A 30 -5.45 4.73 -8.52
N TRP A 31 -4.57 5.74 -8.46
CA TRP A 31 -4.83 7.06 -9.02
C TRP A 31 -5.04 7.03 -10.54
N LEU A 32 -4.19 6.29 -11.27
CA LEU A 32 -4.31 6.13 -12.72
C LEU A 32 -5.62 5.47 -13.10
N VAL A 33 -6.01 4.39 -12.41
CA VAL A 33 -7.29 3.69 -12.64
C VAL A 33 -8.46 4.60 -12.34
N GLY A 34 -8.41 5.39 -11.25
CA GLY A 34 -9.44 6.37 -10.93
C GLY A 34 -9.60 7.44 -12.02
N VAL A 35 -8.51 8.04 -12.48
CA VAL A 35 -8.53 9.06 -13.54
C VAL A 35 -9.01 8.48 -14.87
N ILE A 36 -8.55 7.29 -15.26
CA ILE A 36 -8.99 6.62 -16.49
C ILE A 36 -10.48 6.27 -16.39
N GLY A 37 -10.96 5.78 -15.24
CA GLY A 37 -12.36 5.49 -14.98
C GLY A 37 -13.26 6.72 -15.09
N ILE A 38 -12.81 7.86 -14.54
CA ILE A 38 -13.52 9.14 -14.65
C ILE A 38 -13.53 9.64 -16.10
N ALA A 39 -12.38 9.63 -16.78
CA ALA A 39 -12.27 10.11 -18.15
C ALA A 39 -13.11 9.27 -19.13
N SER A 40 -13.03 7.94 -19.04
CA SER A 40 -13.81 7.02 -19.88
C SER A 40 -15.32 7.18 -19.64
N SER A 41 -15.74 7.32 -18.38
CA SER A 41 -17.16 7.53 -18.04
C SER A 41 -17.68 8.89 -18.49
N ALA A 42 -16.87 9.95 -18.40
CA ALA A 42 -17.22 11.27 -18.90
C ALA A 42 -17.36 11.28 -20.43
N ILE A 43 -16.45 10.62 -21.15
CA ILE A 43 -16.55 10.44 -22.61
C ILE A 43 -17.82 9.67 -22.97
N ALA A 44 -18.09 8.54 -22.29
CA ALA A 44 -19.29 7.74 -22.52
C ALA A 44 -20.58 8.54 -22.29
N SER A 45 -20.62 9.39 -21.26
CA SER A 45 -21.76 10.27 -20.98
C SER A 45 -21.98 11.31 -22.09
N ALA A 46 -20.88 11.89 -22.61
CA ALA A 46 -20.91 12.88 -23.67
C ALA A 46 -21.30 12.29 -25.04
N THR A 47 -20.91 11.04 -25.32
CA THR A 47 -21.19 10.38 -26.61
C THR A 47 -22.43 9.49 -26.59
N ALA A 48 -23.07 9.30 -25.44
CA ALA A 48 -24.27 8.48 -25.32
C ALA A 48 -25.46 9.12 -26.06
N ALA A 49 -26.02 8.36 -27.00
CA ALA A 49 -27.25 8.70 -27.72
C ALA A 49 -28.51 8.37 -26.91
N ASP A 50 -28.44 7.37 -26.02
CA ASP A 50 -29.54 6.99 -25.13
C ASP A 50 -29.36 7.55 -23.71
N GLN A 51 -30.49 7.88 -23.08
CA GLN A 51 -30.52 8.51 -21.76
C GLN A 51 -30.08 7.54 -20.64
N GLY A 52 -30.23 6.22 -20.84
CA GLY A 52 -29.85 5.21 -19.85
C GLY A 52 -28.34 5.13 -19.67
N THR A 53 -27.59 5.00 -20.77
CA THR A 53 -26.12 4.97 -20.78
C THR A 53 -25.52 6.25 -20.18
N ARG A 54 -26.17 7.41 -20.39
CA ARG A 54 -25.74 8.68 -19.79
C ARG A 54 -25.89 8.71 -18.27
N VAL A 55 -26.96 8.13 -17.72
CA VAL A 55 -27.17 8.05 -16.25
C VAL A 55 -26.24 7.03 -15.61
N PHE A 56 -26.09 5.84 -16.20
CA PHE A 56 -25.19 4.80 -15.67
C PHE A 56 -23.71 5.23 -15.69
N SER A 57 -23.28 6.00 -16.69
CA SER A 57 -21.91 6.54 -16.76
C SER A 57 -21.61 7.58 -15.68
N VAL A 58 -22.58 8.43 -15.32
CA VAL A 58 -22.43 9.37 -14.19
C VAL A 58 -22.29 8.62 -12.86
N ILE A 59 -23.11 7.58 -12.65
CA ILE A 59 -23.03 6.73 -11.46
C ILE A 59 -21.69 5.99 -11.40
N ALA A 60 -21.23 5.43 -12.53
CA ALA A 60 -19.92 4.78 -12.62
C ALA A 60 -18.77 5.75 -12.32
N THR A 61 -18.85 7.00 -12.80
CA THR A 61 -17.88 8.07 -12.50
C THR A 61 -17.81 8.34 -10.99
N ALA A 62 -18.98 8.47 -10.33
CA ALA A 62 -19.05 8.70 -8.90
C ALA A 62 -18.49 7.52 -8.10
N CYS A 63 -18.82 6.28 -8.48
CA CYS A 63 -18.30 5.07 -7.85
C CYS A 63 -16.78 4.95 -8.01
N MET A 64 -16.25 5.20 -9.22
CA MET A 64 -14.80 5.16 -9.47
C MET A 64 -14.07 6.30 -8.76
N GLY A 65 -14.70 7.46 -8.59
CA GLY A 65 -14.19 8.55 -7.76
C GLY A 65 -14.13 8.17 -6.28
N VAL A 66 -15.17 7.54 -5.74
CA VAL A 66 -15.15 7.10 -4.33
C VAL A 66 -14.13 5.98 -4.13
N LEU A 67 -14.15 4.94 -4.97
CA LEU A 67 -13.22 3.81 -4.87
C LEU A 67 -11.77 4.26 -5.11
N GLY A 68 -11.54 5.13 -6.10
CA GLY A 68 -10.25 5.70 -6.48
C GLY A 68 -9.61 6.57 -5.40
N PHE A 69 -10.38 7.11 -4.46
CA PHE A 69 -9.86 8.07 -3.48
C PHE A 69 -10.05 7.65 -2.01
N ALA A 70 -10.94 6.69 -1.70
CA ALA A 70 -11.28 6.38 -0.31
C ALA A 70 -10.27 5.48 0.43
N ASN A 71 -9.48 4.63 -0.25
CA ASN A 71 -8.68 3.59 0.43
C ASN A 71 -7.14 3.56 0.20
N PRO A 72 -6.50 4.25 -0.76
CA PRO A 72 -5.05 4.08 -0.97
C PRO A 72 -4.20 4.76 0.11
N GLN A 73 -4.69 5.88 0.66
CA GLN A 73 -3.91 6.76 1.53
C GLN A 73 -3.65 6.14 2.92
N LYS A 74 -4.62 5.38 3.45
CA LYS A 74 -4.45 4.66 4.73
C LYS A 74 -3.45 3.51 4.58
N ARG A 75 -3.43 2.84 3.43
CA ARG A 75 -2.52 1.72 3.16
C ARG A 75 -1.08 2.20 2.97
N SER A 76 -0.86 3.26 2.19
CA SER A 76 0.49 3.82 2.00
C SER A 76 1.07 4.39 3.30
N GLN A 77 0.25 5.04 4.14
CA GLN A 77 0.68 5.53 5.46
C GLN A 77 1.14 4.41 6.41
N ARG A 78 0.50 3.23 6.36
CA ARG A 78 0.91 2.07 7.17
C ARG A 78 2.28 1.54 6.74
N TYR A 79 2.52 1.42 5.42
CA TYR A 79 3.84 1.06 4.91
C TYR A 79 4.93 2.06 5.33
N LEU A 80 4.62 3.37 5.31
CA LEU A 80 5.53 4.41 5.80
C LEU A 80 5.79 4.32 7.31
N GLN A 81 4.78 4.00 8.12
CA GLN A 81 4.97 3.80 9.57
C GLN A 81 5.82 2.57 9.87
N ALA A 82 5.51 1.43 9.25
CA ALA A 82 6.29 0.20 9.38
C ALA A 82 7.75 0.42 8.95
N TYR A 83 7.96 1.12 7.83
CA TYR A 83 9.29 1.48 7.36
C TYR A 83 10.07 2.31 8.39
N ARG A 84 9.47 3.35 8.97
CA ARG A 84 10.16 4.23 9.95
C ARG A 84 10.56 3.49 11.22
N LEU A 85 9.72 2.56 11.69
CA LEU A 85 10.02 1.72 12.85
C LEU A 85 11.28 0.88 12.61
N VAL A 86 11.33 0.16 11.48
CA VAL A 86 12.47 -0.71 11.19
C VAL A 86 13.73 0.07 10.80
N ASP A 87 13.61 1.18 10.07
CA ASP A 87 14.76 2.04 9.71
C ASP A 87 15.43 2.64 10.96
N THR A 88 14.64 3.08 11.94
CA THR A 88 15.18 3.59 13.21
C THR A 88 15.95 2.49 13.95
N ALA A 89 15.34 1.30 14.11
CA ALA A 89 15.99 0.16 14.74
C ALA A 89 17.26 -0.30 13.99
N LEU A 90 17.26 -0.23 12.65
CA LEU A 90 18.41 -0.59 11.82
C LEU A 90 19.58 0.38 12.03
N ARG A 91 19.31 1.69 12.17
CA ARG A 91 20.33 2.71 12.46
C ARG A 91 20.92 2.51 13.86
N GLU A 92 20.06 2.23 14.84
CA GLU A 92 20.48 1.96 16.22
C GLU A 92 21.31 0.67 16.32
N TYR A 93 20.95 -0.36 15.55
CA TYR A 93 21.72 -1.59 15.43
C TYR A 93 23.11 -1.35 14.82
N ARG A 94 23.19 -0.58 13.74
CA ARG A 94 24.48 -0.18 13.11
C ARG A 94 25.35 0.67 14.02
N ALA A 95 24.73 1.45 14.90
CA ALA A 95 25.43 2.23 15.93
C ALA A 95 25.82 1.38 17.16
N LEU A 96 25.56 0.07 17.16
CA LEU A 96 25.78 -0.86 18.28
C LEU A 96 25.01 -0.46 19.57
N LEU A 97 23.94 0.31 19.43
CA LEU A 97 23.10 0.78 20.55
C LEU A 97 22.04 -0.26 20.94
N VAL A 98 21.69 -1.15 20.02
CA VAL A 98 20.60 -2.12 20.18
C VAL A 98 21.07 -3.51 19.73
N SER A 99 20.62 -4.56 20.43
CA SER A 99 21.00 -5.94 20.13
C SER A 99 20.25 -6.48 18.91
N ARG A 100 20.82 -7.50 18.26
CA ARG A 100 20.21 -8.22 17.13
C ARG A 100 18.79 -8.72 17.46
N ALA A 101 18.56 -9.17 18.68
CA ALA A 101 17.25 -9.64 19.13
C ALA A 101 16.21 -8.52 19.16
N ALA A 102 16.61 -7.32 19.60
CA ALA A 102 15.73 -6.16 19.63
C ALA A 102 15.42 -5.61 18.23
N LEU A 103 16.38 -5.64 17.29
CA LEU A 103 16.14 -5.32 15.88
C LEU A 103 15.07 -6.25 15.26
N LEU A 104 15.19 -7.57 15.51
CA LEU A 104 14.23 -8.55 15.00
C LEU A 104 12.85 -8.42 15.65
N ALA A 105 12.79 -8.00 16.91
CA ALA A 105 11.54 -7.74 17.61
C ALA A 105 10.79 -6.55 16.97
N GLU A 106 11.48 -5.44 16.69
CA GLU A 106 10.88 -4.29 15.99
C GLU A 106 10.49 -4.62 14.54
N HIS A 107 11.29 -5.45 13.86
CA HIS A 107 10.90 -5.96 12.53
C HIS A 107 9.60 -6.77 12.57
N ARG A 108 9.46 -7.70 13.53
CA ARG A 108 8.24 -8.49 13.71
C ARG A 108 7.04 -7.59 14.04
N ARG A 109 7.23 -6.57 14.87
CA ARG A 109 6.19 -5.59 15.20
C ARG A 109 5.75 -4.78 13.99
N ALA A 110 6.69 -4.42 13.11
CA ALA A 110 6.37 -3.76 11.84
C ALA A 110 5.62 -4.68 10.88
N GLU A 111 5.95 -5.97 10.82
CA GLU A 111 5.18 -6.96 10.05
C GLU A 111 3.76 -7.14 10.61
N GLU A 112 3.58 -7.16 11.94
CA GLU A 112 2.27 -7.20 12.58
C GLU A 112 1.39 -5.99 12.22
N LEU A 113 1.97 -4.77 12.21
CA LEU A 113 1.28 -3.55 11.78
C LEU A 113 0.82 -3.61 10.31
N LEU A 114 1.56 -4.29 9.44
CA LEU A 114 1.16 -4.50 8.05
C LEU A 114 0.04 -5.55 7.94
N ASN A 115 0.16 -6.64 8.70
CA ASN A 115 -0.80 -7.77 8.69
C ASN A 115 -2.14 -7.44 9.37
N GLU A 116 -2.17 -6.58 10.39
CA GLU A 116 -3.41 -6.10 11.01
C GLU A 116 -4.30 -5.34 10.01
N GLY A 117 -3.68 -4.67 9.03
CA GLY A 117 -4.39 -4.04 7.94
C GLY A 117 -5.01 -5.02 6.94
N GLU A 118 -4.42 -6.20 6.78
CA GLU A 118 -4.83 -7.24 5.82
C GLU A 118 -5.98 -8.10 6.36
N ARG A 119 -6.10 -8.25 7.69
CA ARG A 119 -7.23 -8.93 8.35
C ARG A 119 -8.56 -8.17 8.31
N HIS A 120 -8.56 -6.89 7.93
CA HIS A 120 -9.76 -6.05 7.93
C HIS A 120 -10.31 -5.75 6.53
N ASP A 121 -9.67 -6.27 5.47
CA ASP A 121 -10.32 -6.40 4.18
C ASP A 121 -11.06 -7.75 4.18
N PRO A 122 -12.40 -7.79 4.18
CA PRO A 122 -13.11 -9.06 4.04
C PRO A 122 -12.69 -9.66 2.69
N VAL A 123 -12.10 -10.86 2.74
CA VAL A 123 -12.04 -11.75 1.57
C VAL A 123 -13.48 -11.83 1.07
N PRO A 124 -13.79 -11.40 -0.16
CA PRO A 124 -15.14 -11.59 -0.68
C PRO A 124 -15.38 -13.10 -0.69
N GLU A 125 -16.28 -13.56 0.18
CA GLU A 125 -16.72 -14.94 0.19
C GLU A 125 -17.18 -15.27 -1.23
N GLN A 126 -16.43 -16.14 -1.89
CA GLN A 126 -16.83 -16.72 -3.15
C GLN A 126 -18.00 -17.65 -2.86
N HIS A 127 -19.21 -17.12 -3.07
CA HIS A 127 -20.45 -17.89 -3.12
C HIS A 127 -20.83 -18.22 -4.56
#